data_AF-A0A5J9SZT1-F1
#
_entry.id   AF-A0A5J9SZT1-F1
#
_cell.length_a   1.000
_cell.length_b   1.000
_cell.length_c   1.000
_cell.angle_alpha   90.00
_cell.angle_beta   90.00
_cell.angle_gamma   90.00
#
_symmetry.space_group_name_H-M   'P 1'
#
loop_
_entity.id
_entity.type
_entity.pdbx_description
1 polymer ?
#
loop_
_entity_poly.entity_id
_entity_poly.type
_entity_poly.pdbx_seq_one_letter_code
_entity_poly.pdbx_strand_id
1 'polypeptide(L)'
;MAPFPESFPQYPSRAQFLSYLHAYARRFAVAPHFRANVSSARRDEASGVWRVQAHVAGGRGDVEYVCQWLVVATGENADPVVPDIDGLRQLTCPSMHAADYRSGEAFRGKRVLVVGCGNSGMEGGAGRLHLSMSVAMMRWLPLWLVDRILLAMAALTLGGDVVLRRPAVGPMELKRREGKTPVLDLGALAKIRSGHIKVVPEIRRFLSSSSQSSRSSGPAAAELVDGRVVHADAVVLATGYRGNVHSWLKQETTADGNKDAGLYTVGFSRRGLAGIAEEAVRIADELAKAWRQQTEQDHLHISTTTNPTFDSCVSKTNSTPPPST
;
A
#
# COMPACT_ATOMS: atom_id res chain seq x y z
N MET A 1 5.36 11.83 -12.06
CA MET A 1 4.35 12.38 -11.11
C MET A 1 4.18 13.86 -11.38
N ALA A 2 2.98 14.41 -11.20
CA ALA A 2 2.82 15.87 -11.14
C ALA A 2 3.45 16.41 -9.84
N PRO A 3 4.01 17.63 -9.82
CA PRO A 3 4.49 18.23 -8.59
C PRO A 3 3.33 18.53 -7.62
N PHE A 4 3.62 18.56 -6.32
CA PHE A 4 2.71 19.17 -5.36
C PHE A 4 2.60 20.68 -5.62
N PRO A 5 1.49 21.35 -5.26
CA PRO A 5 1.40 22.80 -5.28
C PRO A 5 2.49 23.42 -4.40
N GLU A 6 3.10 24.52 -4.85
CA GLU A 6 4.16 25.23 -4.10
C GLU A 6 3.69 25.76 -2.74
N SER A 7 2.37 25.97 -2.59
CA SER A 7 1.72 26.36 -1.34
C SER A 7 1.63 25.22 -0.31
N PHE A 8 2.00 23.98 -0.66
CA PHE A 8 2.01 22.87 0.29
C PHE A 8 3.34 22.86 1.08
N PRO A 9 3.30 22.59 2.40
CA PRO A 9 4.52 22.31 3.13
C PRO A 9 5.19 21.03 2.59
N GLN A 10 6.50 20.91 2.79
CA GLN A 10 7.32 19.74 2.42
C GLN A 10 6.70 18.38 2.82
N TYR A 11 5.91 18.38 3.91
CA TYR A 11 5.11 17.25 4.37
C TYR A 11 3.63 17.67 4.42
N PRO A 12 2.83 17.41 3.37
CA PRO A 12 1.43 17.76 3.35
C PRO A 12 0.64 16.99 4.40
N SER A 13 -0.35 17.64 4.99
CA SER A 13 -1.36 16.97 5.82
C SER A 13 -2.20 15.97 5.01
N ARG A 14 -2.88 15.03 5.68
CA ARG A 14 -3.83 14.10 5.03
C ARG A 14 -4.85 14.83 4.13
N ALA A 15 -5.39 15.96 4.60
CA ALA A 15 -6.37 16.74 3.84
C ALA A 15 -5.76 17.36 2.57
N GLN A 16 -4.55 17.91 2.66
CA GLN A 16 -3.80 18.43 1.51
C GLN A 16 -3.44 17.32 0.52
N PHE A 17 -3.00 16.16 1.00
CA PHE A 17 -2.69 15.03 0.12
C PHE A 17 -3.93 14.50 -0.62
N LEU A 18 -5.09 14.42 0.05
CA LEU A 18 -6.35 14.07 -0.60
C LEU A 18 -6.79 15.11 -1.63
N SER A 19 -6.65 16.42 -1.35
CA SER A 19 -7.00 17.46 -2.32
C SER A 19 -6.07 17.45 -3.55
N TYR A 20 -4.78 17.12 -3.37
CA TYR A 20 -3.86 16.84 -4.47
C TYR A 20 -4.31 15.64 -5.32
N LEU A 21 -4.73 14.51 -4.71
CA LEU A 21 -5.22 13.35 -5.47
C LEU A 21 -6.50 13.66 -6.25
N HIS A 22 -7.44 14.42 -5.68
CA HIS A 22 -8.64 14.90 -6.40
C HIS A 22 -8.31 15.88 -7.53
N ALA A 23 -7.30 16.74 -7.36
CA ALA A 23 -6.82 17.62 -8.42
C ALA A 23 -6.11 16.83 -9.54
N TYR A 24 -5.31 15.82 -9.19
CA TYR A 24 -4.64 14.92 -10.12
C TYR A 24 -5.65 14.15 -10.97
N ALA A 25 -6.64 13.49 -10.35
CA ALA A 25 -7.67 12.74 -11.06
C ALA A 25 -8.42 13.62 -12.08
N ARG A 26 -8.85 14.82 -11.67
CA ARG A 26 -9.49 15.79 -12.58
C ARG A 26 -8.58 16.26 -13.71
N ARG A 27 -7.31 16.59 -13.42
CA ARG A 27 -6.34 17.08 -14.41
C ARG A 27 -6.06 16.06 -15.52
N PHE A 28 -6.03 14.77 -15.17
CA PHE A 28 -5.71 13.69 -16.11
C PHE A 28 -6.94 12.88 -16.55
N ALA A 29 -8.16 13.41 -16.32
CA ALA A 29 -9.44 12.77 -16.64
C ALA A 29 -9.58 11.32 -16.12
N VAL A 30 -8.90 10.99 -15.01
CA VAL A 30 -8.99 9.66 -14.40
C VAL A 30 -10.31 9.59 -13.62
N ALA A 31 -11.17 8.64 -13.98
CA ALA A 31 -12.47 8.41 -13.36
C ALA A 31 -12.52 7.03 -12.66
N PRO A 32 -12.03 6.89 -11.41
CA PRO A 32 -12.09 5.63 -10.69
C PRO A 32 -13.53 5.25 -10.34
N HIS A 33 -13.86 3.97 -10.52
CA HIS A 33 -15.12 3.41 -10.02
C HIS A 33 -15.00 3.13 -8.51
N PHE A 34 -15.34 4.13 -7.70
CA PHE A 34 -15.34 3.99 -6.24
C PHE A 34 -16.44 3.04 -5.75
N ARG A 35 -16.25 2.48 -4.55
CA ARG A 35 -17.17 1.52 -3.90
C ARG A 35 -17.38 0.19 -4.66
N ALA A 36 -16.52 -0.11 -5.63
CA ALA A 36 -16.40 -1.42 -6.25
C ALA A 36 -15.26 -2.20 -5.57
N ASN A 37 -15.60 -3.28 -4.86
CA ASN A 37 -14.64 -4.15 -4.19
C ASN A 37 -14.45 -5.42 -5.03
N VAL A 38 -13.26 -5.65 -5.57
CA VAL A 38 -12.92 -6.90 -6.27
C VAL A 38 -12.94 -8.06 -5.28
N SER A 39 -13.78 -9.07 -5.55
CA SER A 39 -13.92 -10.28 -4.74
C SER A 39 -13.16 -11.47 -5.35
N SER A 40 -13.01 -11.50 -6.67
CA SER A 40 -12.27 -12.53 -7.39
C SER A 40 -11.70 -11.99 -8.70
N ALA A 41 -10.48 -12.39 -9.05
CA ALA A 41 -9.92 -12.22 -10.38
C ALA A 41 -9.30 -13.53 -10.85
N ARG A 42 -9.74 -14.05 -12.00
CA ARG A 42 -9.23 -15.30 -12.59
C ARG A 42 -8.94 -15.08 -14.07
N ARG A 43 -7.93 -15.78 -14.59
CA ARG A 43 -7.70 -15.88 -16.02
C ARG A 43 -8.51 -17.04 -16.60
N ASP A 44 -9.14 -16.81 -17.74
CA ASP A 44 -9.90 -17.79 -18.51
C ASP A 44 -8.97 -18.37 -19.58
N GLU A 45 -8.35 -19.51 -19.30
CA GLU A 45 -7.33 -20.11 -20.19
C GLU A 45 -7.86 -20.47 -21.58
N ALA A 46 -9.17 -20.68 -21.75
CA ALA A 46 -9.77 -21.00 -23.04
C ALA A 46 -9.89 -19.77 -23.97
N SER A 47 -9.96 -18.56 -23.41
CA SER A 47 -10.09 -17.30 -24.15
C SER A 47 -8.92 -16.33 -23.95
N GLY A 48 -7.99 -16.64 -23.04
CA GLY A 48 -6.81 -15.84 -22.72
C GLY A 48 -7.08 -14.57 -21.91
N VAL A 49 -8.35 -14.25 -21.60
CA VAL A 49 -8.76 -13.00 -20.93
C VAL A 49 -8.91 -13.14 -19.42
N TRP A 50 -8.92 -12.01 -18.73
CA TRP A 50 -9.24 -11.91 -17.31
C TRP A 50 -10.73 -11.72 -17.08
N ARG A 51 -11.26 -12.42 -16.08
CA ARG A 51 -12.61 -12.24 -15.52
C ARG A 51 -12.48 -11.76 -14.08
N VAL A 52 -12.97 -10.56 -13.82
CA VAL A 52 -12.85 -9.86 -12.52
C VAL A 52 -14.24 -9.63 -11.96
N GLN A 53 -14.55 -10.29 -10.84
CA GLN A 53 -15.81 -10.12 -10.12
C GLN A 53 -15.63 -9.05 -9.05
N ALA A 54 -16.55 -8.08 -9.02
CA ALA A 54 -16.54 -7.01 -8.05
C ALA A 54 -17.94 -6.71 -7.51
N HIS A 55 -18.04 -6.56 -6.19
CA HIS A 55 -19.24 -6.14 -5.50
C HIS A 55 -19.30 -4.60 -5.47
N VAL A 56 -20.33 -4.01 -6.10
CA VAL A 56 -20.52 -2.55 -6.15
C VAL A 56 -21.55 -2.11 -5.12
N ALA A 57 -21.13 -1.37 -4.09
CA ALA A 57 -22.04 -0.97 -3.02
C ALA A 57 -23.12 0.01 -3.51
N GLY A 58 -24.38 -0.38 -3.38
CA GLY A 58 -25.55 0.33 -3.92
C GLY A 58 -25.97 -0.12 -5.33
N GLY A 59 -25.26 -1.07 -5.93
CA GLY A 59 -25.69 -1.78 -7.15
C GLY A 59 -26.71 -2.89 -6.85
N ARG A 60 -27.25 -3.50 -7.91
CA ARG A 60 -28.21 -4.63 -7.82
C ARG A 60 -27.55 -6.01 -7.66
N GLY A 61 -26.24 -6.08 -7.44
CA GLY A 61 -25.49 -7.33 -7.29
C GLY A 61 -24.02 -7.17 -7.68
N ASP A 62 -23.33 -8.30 -7.80
CA ASP A 62 -21.95 -8.37 -8.29
C ASP A 62 -21.87 -8.10 -9.81
N VAL A 63 -20.75 -7.51 -10.24
CA VAL A 63 -20.44 -7.19 -11.63
C VAL A 63 -19.22 -8.01 -12.07
N GLU A 64 -19.29 -8.69 -13.23
CA GLU A 64 -18.11 -9.28 -13.87
C GLU A 64 -17.58 -8.32 -14.95
N TYR A 65 -16.32 -7.93 -14.81
CA TYR A 65 -15.54 -7.21 -15.82
C TYR A 65 -14.69 -8.21 -16.60
N VAL A 66 -14.58 -8.01 -17.91
CA VAL A 66 -13.71 -8.81 -18.78
C VAL A 66 -12.64 -7.89 -19.39
N CYS A 67 -11.37 -8.26 -19.29
CA CYS A 67 -10.25 -7.45 -19.81
C CYS A 67 -9.09 -8.33 -20.27
N GLN A 68 -8.26 -7.83 -21.21
CA GLN A 68 -7.09 -8.58 -21.68
C GLN A 68 -5.91 -8.50 -20.70
N TRP A 69 -5.74 -7.35 -20.04
CA TRP A 69 -4.71 -7.13 -19.04
C TRP A 69 -5.31 -6.76 -17.69
N LEU A 70 -4.67 -7.21 -16.61
CA LEU A 70 -5.03 -6.90 -15.25
C LEU A 70 -3.85 -6.23 -14.55
N VAL A 71 -4.05 -5.00 -14.04
CA VAL A 71 -3.05 -4.27 -13.27
C VAL A 71 -3.46 -4.26 -11.79
N VAL A 72 -2.70 -4.97 -10.96
CA VAL A 72 -2.90 -5.06 -9.51
C VAL A 72 -2.17 -3.92 -8.83
N ALA A 73 -2.92 -2.96 -8.28
CA ALA A 73 -2.41 -1.77 -7.60
C ALA A 73 -2.89 -1.62 -6.15
N THR A 74 -3.22 -2.75 -5.48
CA THR A 74 -3.70 -2.75 -4.08
C THR A 74 -2.60 -2.48 -3.05
N GLY A 75 -1.33 -2.68 -3.43
CA GLY A 75 -0.18 -2.57 -2.55
C GLY A 75 -0.06 -3.69 -1.50
N GLU A 76 1.00 -3.61 -0.70
CA GLU A 76 1.38 -4.64 0.29
C GLU A 76 0.75 -4.47 1.67
N ASN A 77 0.16 -3.32 1.99
CA ASN A 77 -0.34 -2.99 3.33
C ASN A 77 -1.87 -2.98 3.36
N ALA A 78 -2.50 -4.14 3.16
CA ALA A 78 -3.95 -4.26 3.03
C ALA A 78 -4.62 -4.69 4.35
N ASP A 79 -4.29 -5.89 4.85
CA ASP A 79 -4.91 -6.44 6.05
C ASP A 79 -4.05 -6.12 7.29
N PRO A 80 -4.63 -5.72 8.43
CA PRO A 80 -3.91 -5.56 9.69
C PRO A 80 -3.38 -6.89 10.22
N VAL A 81 -2.17 -6.91 10.76
CA VAL A 81 -1.55 -8.12 11.33
C VAL A 81 -1.67 -8.09 12.85
N VAL A 82 -2.59 -8.89 13.39
CA VAL A 82 -2.67 -9.19 14.83
C VAL A 82 -1.75 -10.38 15.13
N PRO A 83 -0.71 -10.23 15.97
CA PRO A 83 0.18 -11.33 16.32
C PRO A 83 -0.53 -12.33 17.23
N ASP A 84 -0.09 -13.59 17.20
CA ASP A 84 -0.57 -14.60 18.15
C ASP A 84 0.32 -14.56 19.41
N ILE A 85 -0.06 -13.71 20.36
CA ILE A 85 0.60 -13.59 21.67
C ILE A 85 -0.32 -14.25 22.70
N ASP A 86 0.23 -15.14 23.53
CA ASP A 86 -0.51 -15.78 24.62
C ASP A 86 -1.20 -14.74 25.52
N GLY A 87 -2.44 -14.99 25.90
CA GLY A 87 -3.31 -14.08 26.66
C GLY A 87 -3.86 -12.84 25.91
N LEU A 88 -3.39 -12.51 24.69
CA LEU A 88 -3.81 -11.28 23.99
C LEU A 88 -5.31 -11.27 23.63
N ARG A 89 -5.88 -12.43 23.27
CA ARG A 89 -7.30 -12.57 22.92
C ARG A 89 -8.21 -12.57 24.15
N GLN A 90 -7.64 -12.74 25.34
CA GLN A 90 -8.30 -12.85 26.63
C GLN A 90 -8.28 -11.52 27.41
N LEU A 91 -7.75 -10.44 26.81
CA LEU A 91 -7.74 -9.11 27.42
C LEU A 91 -9.15 -8.56 27.62
N THR A 92 -9.41 -8.08 28.84
CA THR A 92 -10.67 -7.43 29.24
C THR A 92 -10.62 -5.90 29.13
N CYS A 93 -9.42 -5.33 28.95
CA CYS A 93 -9.22 -3.92 28.63
C CYS A 93 -9.34 -3.68 27.11
N PRO A 94 -9.60 -2.44 26.65
CA PRO A 94 -9.61 -2.12 25.22
C PRO A 94 -8.30 -2.47 24.51
N SER A 95 -8.39 -3.31 23.47
CA SER A 95 -7.30 -3.62 22.56
C SER A 95 -7.71 -3.34 21.11
N MET A 96 -6.83 -2.74 20.29
CA MET A 96 -7.11 -2.46 18.87
C MET A 96 -5.84 -2.52 18.01
N HIS A 97 -5.98 -2.66 16.70
CA HIS A 97 -4.87 -2.43 15.77
C HIS A 97 -4.72 -0.94 15.44
N ALA A 98 -3.52 -0.51 15.07
CA ALA A 98 -3.23 0.86 14.64
C ALA A 98 -4.05 1.29 13.38
N ALA A 99 -4.67 0.34 12.67
CA ALA A 99 -5.60 0.58 11.58
C ALA A 99 -6.90 1.27 12.04
N ASP A 100 -7.34 0.96 13.26
CA ASP A 100 -8.58 1.45 13.87
C ASP A 100 -8.37 2.70 14.71
N TYR A 101 -7.11 3.02 15.03
CA TYR A 101 -6.74 4.24 15.72
C TYR A 101 -7.12 5.49 14.90
N ARG A 102 -7.63 6.52 15.60
CA ARG A 102 -8.09 7.79 14.99
C ARG A 102 -7.58 9.02 15.73
N SER A 103 -7.59 9.00 17.06
CA SER A 103 -7.17 10.11 17.91
C SER A 103 -6.74 9.62 19.30
N GLY A 104 -5.88 10.41 19.97
CA GLY A 104 -5.40 10.11 21.32
C GLY A 104 -6.40 10.41 22.44
N GLU A 105 -7.56 10.98 22.13
CA GLU A 105 -8.53 11.49 23.12
C GLU A 105 -9.06 10.39 24.05
N ALA A 106 -9.45 9.24 23.49
CA ALA A 106 -9.91 8.07 24.24
C ALA A 106 -8.84 7.46 25.18
N PHE A 107 -7.59 7.89 25.04
CA PHE A 107 -6.43 7.43 25.78
C PHE A 107 -5.87 8.49 26.77
N ARG A 108 -6.50 9.68 26.84
CA ARG A 108 -6.05 10.75 27.73
C ARG A 108 -6.05 10.29 29.19
N GLY A 109 -4.90 10.40 29.85
CA GLY A 109 -4.72 9.98 31.25
C GLY A 109 -4.60 8.46 31.47
N LYS A 110 -4.62 7.64 30.42
CA LYS A 110 -4.48 6.17 30.50
C LYS A 110 -3.03 5.74 30.24
N ARG A 111 -2.62 4.63 30.85
CA ARG A 111 -1.39 3.91 30.49
C ARG A 111 -1.68 3.06 29.27
N VAL A 112 -1.05 3.36 28.13
CA VAL A 112 -1.25 2.62 26.88
C VAL A 112 0.00 1.82 26.56
N LEU A 113 -0.18 0.52 26.31
CA LEU A 113 0.89 -0.35 25.81
C LEU A 113 0.81 -0.41 24.28
N VAL A 114 1.82 0.13 23.60
CA VAL A 114 1.94 0.04 22.14
C VAL A 114 2.85 -1.14 21.80
N VAL A 115 2.32 -2.09 21.04
CA VAL A 115 3.03 -3.31 20.63
C VAL A 115 3.57 -3.12 19.21
N GLY A 116 4.89 -3.06 19.07
CA GLY A 116 5.57 -2.83 17.79
C GLY A 116 6.16 -1.42 17.65
N CYS A 117 7.36 -1.33 17.09
CA CYS A 117 8.18 -0.11 16.99
C CYS A 117 8.32 0.44 15.55
N GLY A 118 7.39 0.08 14.65
CA GLY A 118 7.33 0.66 13.29
C GLY A 118 6.89 2.13 13.28
N ASN A 119 6.92 2.78 12.12
CA ASN A 119 6.50 4.19 11.96
C ASN A 119 5.12 4.48 12.57
N SER A 120 4.16 3.55 12.45
CA SER A 120 2.81 3.68 13.01
C SER A 120 2.74 3.66 14.54
N GLY A 121 3.80 3.23 15.23
CA GLY A 121 3.91 3.27 16.69
C GLY A 121 4.72 4.45 17.23
N MET A 122 5.31 5.28 16.37
CA MET A 122 6.29 6.30 16.76
C MET A 122 6.27 7.50 15.80
N GLU A 123 5.23 8.35 15.88
CA GLU A 123 4.90 9.28 14.80
C GLU A 123 5.67 10.63 14.76
N GLY A 124 6.35 10.91 13.61
CA GLY A 124 6.83 12.22 13.12
C GLY A 124 7.80 12.21 11.90
N GLY A 125 8.97 12.88 11.80
CA GLY A 125 9.51 14.06 12.53
C GLY A 125 10.99 14.47 12.41
N ALA A 126 11.83 14.37 13.44
CA ALA A 126 13.30 14.60 13.38
C ALA A 126 13.97 13.77 12.26
N GLY A 127 13.37 12.64 11.89
CA GLY A 127 13.75 11.89 10.68
C GLY A 127 13.49 12.62 9.34
N ARG A 128 12.74 13.73 9.33
CA ARG A 128 12.42 14.53 8.13
C ARG A 128 13.68 14.96 7.37
N LEU A 129 14.65 15.54 8.07
CA LEU A 129 15.86 16.08 7.43
C LEU A 129 16.70 14.96 6.80
N HIS A 130 16.89 13.85 7.53
CA HIS A 130 17.73 12.74 7.07
C HIS A 130 17.12 12.04 5.85
N LEU A 131 15.81 11.73 5.86
CA LEU A 131 15.16 11.05 4.73
C LEU A 131 15.10 11.94 3.48
N SER A 132 14.79 13.23 3.63
CA SER A 132 14.76 14.15 2.49
C SER A 132 16.14 14.33 1.85
N MET A 133 17.20 14.39 2.66
CA MET A 133 18.57 14.47 2.16
C MET A 133 19.03 13.15 1.52
N SER A 134 18.62 12.00 2.07
CA SER A 134 18.87 10.68 1.46
C SER A 134 18.35 10.59 0.02
N VAL A 135 17.12 11.04 -0.21
CA VAL A 135 16.46 10.99 -1.52
C VAL A 135 17.17 11.90 -2.52
N ALA A 136 17.65 13.07 -2.09
CA ALA A 136 18.47 13.95 -2.93
C ALA A 136 19.86 13.35 -3.24
N MET A 137 20.50 12.73 -2.25
CA MET A 137 21.84 12.13 -2.37
C MET A 137 21.85 10.85 -3.23
N MET A 138 20.81 10.02 -3.16
CA MET A 138 20.66 8.83 -4.02
C MET A 138 20.61 9.15 -5.52
N ARG A 139 20.44 10.42 -5.91
CA ARG A 139 20.53 10.86 -7.31
C ARG A 139 21.97 10.98 -7.83
N TRP A 140 22.97 10.98 -6.95
CA TRP A 140 24.38 11.24 -7.29
C TRP A 140 25.39 10.30 -6.62
N LEU A 141 24.99 9.57 -5.57
CA LEU A 141 25.88 8.74 -4.76
C LEU A 141 25.37 7.29 -4.66
N PRO A 142 26.27 6.28 -4.68
CA PRO A 142 25.89 4.89 -4.48
C PRO A 142 25.38 4.64 -3.05
N LEU A 143 24.44 3.71 -2.89
CA LEU A 143 23.65 3.58 -1.66
C LEU A 143 24.49 3.28 -0.42
N TRP A 144 25.55 2.50 -0.54
CA TRP A 144 26.46 2.20 0.57
C TRP A 144 27.09 3.47 1.17
N LEU A 145 27.30 4.51 0.35
CA LEU A 145 27.86 5.80 0.76
C LEU A 145 26.78 6.70 1.36
N VAL A 146 25.58 6.74 0.75
CA VAL A 146 24.41 7.43 1.33
C VAL A 146 24.10 6.91 2.72
N ASP A 147 24.10 5.58 2.90
CA ASP A 147 23.83 4.94 4.19
C ASP A 147 24.95 5.14 5.20
N ARG A 148 26.23 5.14 4.80
CA ARG A 148 27.33 5.51 5.71
C ARG A 148 27.20 6.96 6.19
N ILE A 149 26.83 7.88 5.32
CA ILE A 149 26.60 9.29 5.68
C ILE A 149 25.37 9.40 6.60
N LEU A 150 24.28 8.67 6.33
CA LEU A 150 23.11 8.70 7.20
C LEU A 150 23.34 8.07 8.57
N LEU A 151 24.12 6.99 8.66
CA LEU A 151 24.54 6.38 9.92
C LEU A 151 25.47 7.32 10.71
N ALA A 152 26.39 8.02 10.04
CA ALA A 152 27.24 9.02 10.68
C ALA A 152 26.44 10.22 11.20
N MET A 153 25.51 10.76 10.40
CA MET A 153 24.61 11.82 10.87
C MET A 153 23.69 11.35 11.99
N ALA A 154 23.11 10.16 11.89
CA ALA A 154 22.31 9.57 12.97
C ALA A 154 23.14 9.41 14.26
N ALA A 155 24.41 9.01 14.16
CA ALA A 155 25.30 8.90 15.31
C ALA A 155 25.55 10.27 15.97
N LEU A 156 25.77 11.32 15.18
CA LEU A 156 25.98 12.70 15.63
C LEU A 156 24.71 13.32 16.25
N THR A 157 23.54 13.13 15.63
CA THR A 157 22.28 13.72 16.10
C THR A 157 21.67 13.00 17.30
N LEU A 158 21.83 11.68 17.40
CA LEU A 158 21.22 10.88 18.47
C LEU A 158 22.08 10.84 19.75
N GLY A 159 23.39 11.02 19.65
CA GLY A 159 24.32 10.85 20.78
C GLY A 159 24.46 9.39 21.22
N GLY A 160 25.43 9.10 22.09
CA GLY A 160 25.75 7.74 22.53
C GLY A 160 24.61 7.06 23.33
N ASP A 161 23.95 7.81 24.20
CA ASP A 161 22.97 7.31 25.18
C ASP A 161 21.53 7.31 24.66
N VAL A 162 21.23 6.46 23.68
CA VAL A 162 19.83 6.17 23.32
C VAL A 162 19.53 4.69 23.57
N VAL A 163 18.51 4.43 24.39
CA VAL A 163 17.98 3.10 24.77
C VAL A 163 17.55 2.25 23.56
N LEU A 164 17.46 2.85 22.37
CA LEU A 164 17.11 2.18 21.12
C LEU A 164 18.34 1.52 20.49
N ARG A 165 18.28 0.20 20.29
CA ARG A 165 19.31 -0.58 19.60
C ARG A 165 19.48 -0.07 18.16
N ARG A 166 20.64 0.50 17.84
CA ARG A 166 20.96 0.99 16.50
C ARG A 166 21.06 -0.19 15.49
N PRO A 167 20.47 -0.10 14.29
CA PRO A 167 20.65 -1.11 13.26
C PRO A 167 22.09 -1.08 12.71
N ALA A 168 22.65 -2.25 12.44
CA ALA A 168 23.97 -2.38 11.81
C ALA A 168 23.94 -2.13 10.29
N VAL A 169 22.75 -2.26 9.68
CA VAL A 169 22.48 -1.97 8.27
C VAL A 169 21.95 -0.54 8.16
N GLY A 170 22.39 0.17 7.12
CA GLY A 170 21.95 1.54 6.87
C GLY A 170 20.47 1.65 6.49
N PRO A 171 19.86 2.82 6.72
CA PRO A 171 18.41 2.99 6.62
C PRO A 171 17.83 2.85 5.20
N MET A 172 18.58 3.16 4.14
CA MET A 172 18.13 2.98 2.75
C MET A 172 18.28 1.53 2.29
N GLU A 173 19.33 0.84 2.71
CA GLU A 173 19.49 -0.60 2.47
C GLU A 173 18.47 -1.41 3.27
N LEU A 174 18.14 -1.00 4.50
CA LEU A 174 17.06 -1.58 5.31
C LEU A 174 15.69 -1.39 4.62
N LYS A 175 15.42 -0.19 4.08
CA LYS A 175 14.22 0.08 3.28
C LYS A 175 14.18 -0.78 2.01
N ARG A 176 15.32 -0.97 1.35
CA ARG A 176 15.44 -1.78 0.12
C ARG A 176 15.22 -3.27 0.38
N ARG A 177 15.88 -3.85 1.39
CA ARG A 177 15.83 -5.30 1.69
C ARG A 177 14.54 -5.70 2.40
N GLU A 178 14.15 -4.94 3.41
CA GLU A 178 13.07 -5.34 4.32
C GLU A 178 11.77 -4.56 4.09
N GLY A 179 11.76 -3.55 3.21
CA GLY A 179 10.64 -2.60 3.05
C GLY A 179 10.42 -1.65 4.22
N LYS A 180 11.18 -1.83 5.30
CA LYS A 180 11.08 -1.04 6.53
C LYS A 180 11.68 0.33 6.29
N THR A 181 10.81 1.29 6.00
CA THR A 181 11.21 2.71 6.02
C THR A 181 11.68 3.06 7.43
N PRO A 182 12.86 3.67 7.61
CA PRO A 182 13.38 4.05 8.93
C PRO A 182 12.37 4.93 9.68
N VAL A 183 12.32 4.82 11.00
CA VAL A 183 11.35 5.55 11.82
C VAL A 183 11.59 7.07 11.71
N LEU A 184 10.56 7.79 11.27
CA LEU A 184 10.51 9.25 11.28
C LEU A 184 9.87 9.71 12.60
N ASP A 185 10.53 10.56 13.40
CA ASP A 185 10.15 10.77 14.82
C ASP A 185 10.08 12.25 15.30
N LEU A 186 8.88 12.82 15.56
CA LEU A 186 8.63 14.23 15.98
C LEU A 186 8.62 14.26 17.52
N GLY A 187 9.78 14.01 18.12
CA GLY A 187 9.90 14.10 19.56
C GLY A 187 9.20 12.98 20.33
N ALA A 188 8.92 11.82 19.71
CA ALA A 188 8.90 10.58 20.47
C ALA A 188 10.28 10.35 21.12
N LEU A 189 11.42 10.59 20.45
CA LEU A 189 12.73 10.62 21.11
C LEU A 189 12.80 11.64 22.26
N ALA A 190 12.19 12.83 22.09
CA ALA A 190 12.13 13.84 23.15
C ALA A 190 11.23 13.38 24.32
N LYS A 191 10.13 12.69 24.04
CA LYS A 191 9.25 12.05 25.03
C LYS A 191 9.90 10.83 25.69
N ILE A 192 10.76 10.08 25.00
CA ILE A 192 11.57 9.00 25.55
C ILE A 192 12.62 9.58 26.51
N ARG A 193 13.38 10.59 26.06
CA ARG A 193 14.39 11.29 26.89
C ARG A 193 13.79 11.98 28.12
N SER A 194 12.55 12.48 28.02
CA SER A 194 11.81 13.07 29.15
C SER A 194 10.96 12.07 29.95
N GLY A 195 11.07 10.76 29.69
CA GLY A 195 10.37 9.71 30.44
C GLY A 195 8.87 9.54 30.16
N HIS A 196 8.27 10.40 29.34
CA HIS A 196 6.85 10.30 28.92
C HIS A 196 6.56 9.06 28.07
N ILE A 197 7.55 8.50 27.38
CA ILE A 197 7.47 7.20 26.68
C ILE A 197 8.55 6.28 27.26
N LYS A 198 8.12 5.21 27.93
CA LYS A 198 9.03 4.17 28.44
C LYS A 198 9.15 3.05 27.42
N VAL A 199 10.31 2.93 26.77
CA VAL A 199 10.64 1.77 25.94
C VAL A 199 10.85 0.56 26.84
N VAL A 200 10.23 -0.56 26.49
CA VAL A 200 10.33 -1.84 27.22
C VAL A 200 10.72 -2.97 26.26
N PRO A 201 11.33 -4.07 26.76
CA PRO A 201 11.56 -5.28 25.98
C PRO A 201 10.28 -5.91 25.42
N GLU A 202 10.48 -6.96 24.60
CA GLU A 202 9.42 -7.74 23.98
C GLU A 202 8.46 -8.36 25.02
N ILE A 203 7.18 -8.47 24.65
CA ILE A 203 6.13 -9.09 25.46
C ILE A 203 6.20 -10.59 25.26
N ARG A 204 6.39 -11.34 26.35
CA ARG A 204 6.35 -12.81 26.34
C ARG A 204 4.92 -13.32 26.27
N ARG A 205 4.02 -12.74 27.07
CA ARG A 205 2.58 -13.05 27.12
C ARG A 205 1.80 -11.98 27.88
N PHE A 206 0.49 -11.99 27.74
CA PHE A 206 -0.43 -11.32 28.64
C PHE A 206 -0.91 -12.29 29.72
N LEU A 207 -0.95 -11.82 30.96
CA LEU A 207 -1.41 -12.61 32.10
C LEU A 207 -2.93 -12.48 32.21
N SER A 208 -3.63 -13.62 32.23
CA SER A 208 -5.07 -13.67 32.48
C SER A 208 -5.38 -13.21 33.91
N SER A 209 -6.37 -12.32 34.08
CA SER A 209 -6.93 -12.00 35.41
C SER A 209 -7.84 -13.13 35.90
N SER A 210 -7.23 -14.27 36.27
CA SER A 210 -7.93 -15.47 36.74
C SER A 210 -8.42 -15.38 38.20
N SER A 211 -9.02 -14.26 38.61
CA SER A 211 -9.67 -14.09 39.93
C SER A 211 -10.40 -12.75 40.14
N GLN A 212 -11.36 -12.37 39.28
CA GLN A 212 -12.36 -11.36 39.70
C GLN A 212 -13.73 -11.54 39.01
N SER A 213 -14.75 -11.88 39.80
CA SER A 213 -16.14 -12.05 39.40
C SER A 213 -16.92 -10.72 39.30
N SER A 214 -16.22 -9.61 39.09
CA SER A 214 -16.80 -8.26 39.06
C SER A 214 -16.60 -7.60 37.69
N ARG A 215 -17.62 -6.86 37.24
CA ARG A 215 -17.78 -6.31 35.87
C ARG A 215 -16.86 -5.11 35.55
N SER A 216 -15.71 -4.98 36.21
CA SER A 216 -14.73 -3.92 35.95
C SER A 216 -13.62 -4.43 35.03
N SER A 217 -13.48 -3.84 33.85
CA SER A 217 -12.32 -4.03 32.96
C SER A 217 -11.03 -3.61 33.66
N GLY A 218 -10.33 -4.57 34.27
CA GLY A 218 -9.03 -4.35 34.88
C GLY A 218 -7.95 -4.02 33.83
N PRO A 219 -6.82 -3.42 34.23
CA PRO A 219 -5.70 -3.18 33.34
C PRO A 219 -5.07 -4.51 32.90
N ALA A 220 -4.72 -4.61 31.62
CA ALA A 220 -3.87 -5.70 31.11
C ALA A 220 -2.55 -5.76 31.88
N ALA A 221 -2.09 -6.97 32.15
CA ALA A 221 -0.75 -7.24 32.67
C ALA A 221 0.05 -7.98 31.59
N ALA A 222 1.10 -7.35 31.07
CA ALA A 222 2.00 -7.94 30.09
C ALA A 222 3.29 -8.40 30.78
N GLU A 223 3.60 -9.69 30.74
CA GLU A 223 4.89 -10.24 31.14
C GLU A 223 5.89 -10.03 30.00
N LEU A 224 7.02 -9.39 30.29
CA LEU A 224 8.09 -9.15 29.34
C LEU A 224 9.10 -10.31 29.33
N VAL A 225 9.91 -10.40 28.26
CA VAL A 225 10.98 -11.41 28.14
C VAL A 225 12.04 -11.36 29.24
N ASP A 226 12.15 -10.25 29.98
CA ASP A 226 13.03 -10.08 31.14
C ASP A 226 12.36 -10.40 32.49
N GLY A 227 11.13 -10.94 32.47
CA GLY A 227 10.35 -11.32 33.66
C GLY A 227 9.65 -10.16 34.36
N ARG A 228 9.84 -8.89 33.93
CA ARG A 228 9.08 -7.77 34.49
C ARG A 228 7.65 -7.77 33.97
N VAL A 229 6.71 -7.30 34.79
CA VAL A 229 5.29 -7.13 34.40
C VAL A 229 4.98 -5.65 34.21
N VAL A 230 4.30 -5.32 33.12
CA VAL A 230 3.83 -3.97 32.78
C VAL A 230 2.31 -3.94 32.79
N HIS A 231 1.72 -2.97 33.48
CA HIS A 231 0.27 -2.78 33.51
C HIS A 231 -0.16 -1.65 32.57
N ALA A 232 -1.20 -1.90 31.78
CA ALA A 232 -1.77 -0.95 30.83
C ALA A 232 -3.31 -0.98 30.83
N ASP A 233 -3.91 0.20 30.72
CA ASP A 233 -5.37 0.38 30.71
C ASP A 233 -5.95 0.25 29.29
N ALA A 234 -5.08 0.19 28.27
CA ALA A 234 -5.41 -0.18 26.89
C ALA A 234 -4.16 -0.69 26.12
N VAL A 235 -4.38 -1.47 25.06
CA VAL A 235 -3.33 -2.01 24.18
C VAL A 235 -3.55 -1.57 22.73
N VAL A 236 -2.50 -1.09 22.06
CA VAL A 236 -2.53 -0.72 20.64
C VAL A 236 -1.49 -1.53 19.89
N LEU A 237 -1.94 -2.35 18.94
CA LEU A 237 -1.10 -3.19 18.10
C LEU A 237 -0.63 -2.38 16.89
N ALA A 238 0.62 -1.91 16.92
CA ALA A 238 1.32 -1.26 15.82
C ALA A 238 2.20 -2.28 15.04
N THR A 239 1.65 -3.47 14.85
CA THR A 239 2.33 -4.69 14.36
C THR A 239 2.39 -4.83 12.85
N GLY A 240 1.78 -3.89 12.12
CA GLY A 240 1.93 -3.74 10.67
C GLY A 240 0.80 -4.38 9.87
N TYR A 241 1.04 -4.59 8.59
CA TYR A 241 0.04 -5.05 7.64
C TYR A 241 0.62 -6.15 6.75
N ARG A 242 -0.27 -6.90 6.08
CA ARG A 242 0.08 -7.90 5.06
C ARG A 242 -0.69 -7.65 3.77
N GLY A 243 -0.14 -8.13 2.66
CA GLY A 243 -0.83 -8.14 1.38
C GLY A 243 -1.93 -9.21 1.37
N ASN A 244 -3.05 -8.91 0.74
CA ASN A 244 -4.21 -9.82 0.66
C ASN A 244 -4.51 -10.31 -0.77
N VAL A 245 -3.62 -10.03 -1.72
CA VAL A 245 -3.77 -10.34 -3.16
C VAL A 245 -4.17 -11.80 -3.39
N HIS A 246 -3.51 -12.75 -2.73
CA HIS A 246 -3.80 -14.18 -2.83
C HIS A 246 -5.22 -14.61 -2.40
N SER A 247 -5.95 -13.76 -1.66
CA SER A 247 -7.33 -14.08 -1.25
C SER A 247 -8.32 -13.98 -2.42
N TRP A 248 -8.14 -13.00 -3.31
CA TRP A 248 -9.04 -12.72 -4.44
C TRP A 248 -8.44 -13.05 -5.81
N LEU A 249 -7.12 -12.89 -6.00
CA LEU A 249 -6.44 -13.22 -7.25
C LEU A 249 -6.16 -14.73 -7.33
N LYS A 250 -6.79 -15.40 -8.29
CA LYS A 250 -6.76 -16.87 -8.45
C LYS A 250 -5.65 -17.33 -9.41
N GLN A 251 -4.47 -16.74 -9.28
CA GLN A 251 -3.28 -17.15 -10.03
C GLN A 251 -2.00 -16.89 -9.21
N GLU A 252 -0.97 -17.72 -9.40
CA GLU A 252 0.37 -17.43 -8.88
C GLU A 252 0.90 -16.13 -9.49
N THR A 253 1.46 -15.28 -8.63
CA THR A 253 1.82 -13.90 -8.97
C THR A 253 3.21 -13.59 -8.43
N THR A 254 4.13 -13.15 -9.28
CA THR A 254 5.46 -12.68 -8.84
C THR A 254 5.40 -11.20 -8.44
N ALA A 255 6.50 -10.65 -7.92
CA ALA A 255 6.58 -9.23 -7.56
C ALA A 255 6.31 -8.27 -8.75
N ASP A 256 6.58 -8.70 -9.99
CA ASP A 256 6.33 -7.96 -11.24
C ASP A 256 5.08 -8.49 -12.02
N GLY A 257 4.32 -9.44 -11.44
CA GLY A 257 3.11 -10.02 -12.02
C GLY A 257 3.35 -11.36 -12.74
N ASN A 258 2.61 -11.58 -13.82
CA ASN A 258 2.80 -12.64 -14.81
C ASN A 258 2.45 -12.06 -16.19
N LYS A 259 3.46 -11.51 -16.87
CA LYS A 259 3.27 -10.72 -18.09
C LYS A 259 2.71 -11.54 -19.26
N ASP A 260 3.10 -12.81 -19.37
CA ASP A 260 2.61 -13.74 -20.40
C ASP A 260 1.11 -14.04 -20.21
N ALA A 261 0.63 -14.01 -18.97
CA ALA A 261 -0.78 -14.06 -18.62
C ALA A 261 -1.51 -12.69 -18.70
N GLY A 262 -0.82 -11.61 -19.06
CA GLY A 262 -1.37 -10.25 -19.06
C GLY A 262 -1.54 -9.62 -17.67
N LEU A 263 -0.90 -10.18 -16.64
CA LEU A 263 -0.97 -9.72 -15.26
C LEU A 263 0.23 -8.84 -14.90
N TYR A 264 -0.04 -7.66 -14.38
CA TYR A 264 0.97 -6.69 -13.93
C TYR A 264 0.71 -6.27 -12.49
N THR A 265 1.76 -5.93 -11.76
CA THR A 265 1.71 -5.45 -10.36
C THR A 265 2.36 -4.08 -10.23
N VAL A 266 1.76 -3.18 -9.45
CA VAL A 266 2.28 -1.84 -9.16
C VAL A 266 2.32 -1.63 -7.65
N GLY A 267 3.49 -1.24 -7.12
CA GLY A 267 3.65 -0.92 -5.70
C GLY A 267 3.93 -2.11 -4.78
N PHE A 268 4.46 -3.20 -5.34
CA PHE A 268 4.94 -4.39 -4.62
C PHE A 268 6.48 -4.49 -4.55
N SER A 269 7.18 -3.42 -4.95
CA SER A 269 8.64 -3.36 -4.98
C SER A 269 9.27 -2.76 -3.70
N ARG A 270 8.45 -2.30 -2.75
CA ARG A 270 8.89 -1.61 -1.50
C ARG A 270 9.69 -0.32 -1.69
N ARG A 271 9.87 0.15 -2.93
CA ARG A 271 10.63 1.38 -3.26
C ARG A 271 9.90 2.67 -2.81
N GLY A 272 8.61 2.57 -2.49
CA GLY A 272 7.75 3.68 -2.06
C GLY A 272 7.18 4.48 -3.24
N LEU A 273 6.60 5.66 -2.98
CA LEU A 273 5.81 6.43 -3.96
C LEU A 273 6.56 6.76 -5.27
N ALA A 274 7.87 7.01 -5.22
CA ALA A 274 8.67 7.24 -6.42
C ALA A 274 8.78 5.97 -7.29
N GLY A 275 9.08 4.83 -6.66
CA GLY A 275 9.14 3.54 -7.37
C GLY A 275 7.78 3.09 -7.91
N ILE A 276 6.69 3.35 -7.17
CA ILE A 276 5.31 3.17 -7.66
C ILE A 276 5.06 3.97 -8.94
N ALA A 277 5.50 5.24 -8.97
CA ALA A 277 5.32 6.09 -10.15
C ALA A 277 6.16 5.61 -11.36
N GLU A 278 7.40 5.13 -11.13
CA GLU A 278 8.24 4.54 -12.17
C GLU A 278 7.67 3.21 -12.70
N GLU A 279 7.16 2.35 -11.81
CA GLU A 279 6.46 1.11 -12.19
C GLU A 279 5.23 1.38 -13.04
N ALA A 280 4.38 2.33 -12.61
CA ALA A 280 3.16 2.69 -13.32
C ALA A 280 3.46 3.23 -14.73
N VAL A 281 4.50 4.05 -14.90
CA VAL A 281 4.93 4.55 -16.22
C VAL A 281 5.46 3.40 -17.08
N ARG A 282 6.36 2.56 -16.56
CA ARG A 282 6.91 1.41 -17.28
C ARG A 282 5.82 0.45 -17.75
N ILE A 283 4.87 0.12 -16.89
CA ILE A 283 3.75 -0.78 -17.21
C ILE A 283 2.80 -0.14 -18.22
N ALA A 284 2.52 1.17 -18.12
CA ALA A 284 1.76 1.88 -19.14
C ALA A 284 2.44 1.86 -20.52
N ASP A 285 3.76 2.05 -20.58
CA ASP A 285 4.54 1.97 -21.82
C ASP A 285 4.58 0.54 -22.41
N GLU A 286 4.67 -0.49 -21.57
CA GLU A 286 4.59 -1.90 -21.99
C GLU A 286 3.20 -2.23 -22.56
N LEU A 287 2.13 -1.86 -21.85
CA LEU A 287 0.74 -2.05 -22.29
C LEU A 287 0.43 -1.28 -23.58
N ALA A 288 0.93 -0.04 -23.71
CA ALA A 288 0.73 0.76 -24.93
C ALA A 288 1.43 0.16 -26.16
N LYS A 289 2.56 -0.54 -25.98
CA LYS A 289 3.22 -1.28 -27.06
C LYS A 289 2.44 -2.54 -27.43
N ALA A 290 2.02 -3.33 -26.44
CA ALA A 290 1.22 -4.54 -26.66
C ALA A 290 -0.10 -4.22 -27.39
N TRP A 291 -0.82 -3.17 -26.94
CA TRP A 291 -2.04 -2.70 -27.58
C TRP A 291 -1.85 -2.37 -29.06
N ARG A 292 -0.78 -1.62 -29.41
CA ARG A 292 -0.50 -1.25 -30.81
C ARG A 292 -0.20 -2.47 -31.66
N GLN A 293 0.66 -3.37 -31.19
CA GLN A 293 1.00 -4.59 -31.91
C GLN A 293 -0.23 -5.46 -32.20
N GLN A 294 -1.12 -5.61 -31.21
CA GLN A 294 -2.38 -6.32 -31.39
C GLN A 294 -3.33 -5.60 -32.36
N THR A 295 -3.49 -4.29 -32.23
CA THR A 295 -4.35 -3.50 -33.13
C THR A 295 -3.83 -3.55 -34.57
N GLU A 296 -2.52 -3.49 -34.78
CA GLU A 296 -1.88 -3.63 -36.10
C GLU A 296 -2.07 -5.04 -36.67
N GLN A 297 -1.95 -6.09 -35.84
CA GLN A 297 -2.22 -7.47 -36.25
C GLN A 297 -3.69 -7.70 -36.62
N ASP A 298 -4.63 -7.18 -35.82
CA ASP A 298 -6.07 -7.26 -36.10
C ASP A 298 -6.41 -6.52 -37.42
N HIS A 299 -5.82 -5.35 -37.66
CA HIS A 299 -5.97 -4.63 -38.94
C HIS A 299 -5.40 -5.43 -40.12
N LEU A 300 -4.23 -6.06 -39.98
CA LEU A 300 -3.65 -6.93 -41.01
C LEU A 300 -4.52 -8.17 -41.25
N HIS A 301 -5.07 -8.77 -40.20
CA HIS A 301 -5.92 -9.96 -40.31
C HIS A 301 -7.28 -9.62 -40.96
N ILE A 302 -7.90 -8.48 -40.61
CA ILE A 302 -9.11 -7.98 -41.28
C ILE A 302 -8.82 -7.72 -42.76
N SER A 303 -7.73 -7.00 -43.07
CA SER A 303 -7.35 -6.64 -44.45
C SER A 303 -7.09 -7.85 -45.35
N THR A 304 -6.60 -8.96 -44.78
CA THR A 304 -6.36 -10.22 -45.51
C THR A 304 -7.60 -11.13 -45.56
N THR A 305 -8.59 -10.90 -44.70
CA THR A 305 -9.86 -11.66 -44.70
C THR A 305 -10.94 -10.97 -45.56
N THR A 306 -10.86 -9.65 -45.78
CA THR A 306 -11.67 -8.91 -46.74
C THR A 306 -11.21 -9.16 -48.18
N ASN A 307 -11.61 -10.30 -48.73
CA ASN A 307 -11.43 -10.64 -50.14
C ASN A 307 -12.34 -9.71 -51.01
N PRO A 308 -11.83 -8.96 -52.01
CA PRO A 308 -12.59 -7.93 -52.72
C PRO A 308 -13.63 -8.45 -53.74
N THR A 309 -14.13 -9.68 -53.56
CA THR A 309 -15.01 -10.37 -54.51
C THR A 309 -16.51 -10.29 -54.18
N PHE A 310 -16.89 -9.58 -53.11
CA PHE A 310 -18.31 -9.48 -52.67
C PHE A 310 -19.04 -8.17 -53.03
N ASP A 311 -18.43 -7.30 -53.85
CA ASP A 311 -19.03 -6.00 -54.26
C ASP A 311 -19.57 -5.97 -55.71
N SER A 312 -19.67 -7.13 -56.38
CA SER A 312 -20.14 -7.24 -57.77
C SER A 312 -21.64 -7.51 -57.93
N CYS A 313 -22.40 -7.64 -56.84
CA CYS A 313 -23.82 -8.06 -56.86
C CYS A 313 -24.84 -7.01 -56.38
N VAL A 314 -24.53 -5.71 -56.40
CA VAL A 314 -25.53 -4.63 -56.21
C VAL A 314 -25.35 -3.47 -57.20
N SER A 315 -25.40 -3.75 -58.51
CA SER A 315 -25.50 -2.69 -59.54
C SER A 315 -26.10 -3.15 -60.87
N LYS A 316 -27.37 -3.60 -60.88
CA LYS A 316 -28.18 -3.72 -62.12
C LYS A 316 -29.68 -3.98 -61.88
N THR A 317 -30.42 -2.96 -61.42
CA THR A 317 -31.87 -2.82 -61.67
C THR A 317 -32.32 -1.40 -61.35
N ASN A 318 -32.43 -0.55 -62.38
CA ASN A 318 -33.47 0.49 -62.57
C ASN A 318 -33.05 1.50 -63.65
N SER A 319 -33.70 1.44 -64.81
CA SER A 319 -34.31 2.60 -65.49
C SER A 319 -34.72 2.27 -66.94
N THR A 320 -36.02 2.05 -67.14
CA THR A 320 -36.67 2.22 -68.44
C THR A 320 -37.90 3.09 -68.21
N PRO A 321 -37.94 4.34 -68.72
CA PRO A 321 -39.12 5.20 -68.57
C PRO A 321 -40.19 4.83 -69.62
N PRO A 322 -41.49 4.88 -69.28
CA PRO A 322 -42.55 4.86 -70.28
C PRO A 322 -42.64 6.24 -70.99
N PRO A 323 -43.05 6.29 -72.27
CA PRO A 323 -43.12 7.53 -73.03
C PRO A 323 -44.34 8.37 -72.68
N SER A 324 -44.24 9.67 -72.96
CA SER A 324 -45.29 10.66 -72.79
C SER A 324 -46.37 10.59 -73.88
N THR A 325 -47.62 10.44 -73.48
CA THR A 325 -48.83 11.10 -74.04
C THR A 325 -49.94 11.03 -73.01
#